data_AF-A0A103Y762-F1
#
_entry.id   AF-A0A103Y762-F1
#
_cell.length_a   1.000
_cell.length_b   1.000
_cell.length_c   1.000
_cell.angle_alpha   90.00
_cell.angle_beta   90.00
_cell.angle_gamma   90.00
#
_symmetry.space_group_name_H-M   'P 1'
#
loop_
_entity.id
_entity.type
_entity.pdbx_description
1 polymer ?
#
loop_
_entity_poly.entity_id
_entity_poly.type
_entity_poly.pdbx_seq_one_letter_code
_entity_poly.pdbx_strand_id
1 'polypeptide(L)'
;MSYMDGVVHDKHIQDGGREWMPVEEYASLHFVKKNESFDRIAKICMGKKDNKYVGFTALPTSTATSAKKSYLYSNYQGHLSDS
;
A
#
# COMPACT_ATOMS: atom_id res chain seq x y z
N MET A 1 10.32 -6.18 -20.61
CA MET A 1 10.99 -4.89 -20.84
C MET A 1 11.05 -4.17 -19.51
N SER A 2 12.26 -4.11 -18.94
CA SER A 2 12.76 -3.50 -17.69
C SER A 2 11.76 -3.04 -16.61
N TYR A 3 11.82 -3.69 -15.44
CA TYR A 3 11.54 -3.02 -14.16
C TYR A 3 12.51 -1.84 -14.04
N MET A 4 11.99 -0.66 -13.71
CA MET A 4 12.80 0.51 -13.42
C MET A 4 13.43 0.31 -12.05
N ASP A 5 14.75 0.10 -12.01
CA ASP A 5 15.55 0.40 -10.82
C ASP A 5 15.40 1.89 -10.56
N GLY A 6 14.57 2.22 -9.58
CA GLY A 6 14.27 3.60 -9.19
C GLY A 6 15.48 4.27 -8.57
N VAL A 7 16.40 4.78 -9.39
CA VAL A 7 17.30 5.85 -8.98
C VAL A 7 16.46 7.11 -8.87
N VAL A 8 16.19 7.53 -7.63
CA VAL A 8 15.40 8.72 -7.32
C VAL A 8 16.16 9.96 -7.80
N HIS A 9 15.57 10.70 -8.73
CA HIS A 9 15.95 12.09 -8.99
C HIS A 9 15.48 12.94 -7.80
N ASP A 10 16.35 13.04 -6.78
CA ASP A 10 16.18 13.89 -5.61
C ASP A 10 16.12 15.36 -6.00
N LYS A 11 15.03 16.05 -5.65
CA LYS A 11 15.02 17.50 -5.39
C LYS A 11 13.98 17.86 -4.33
N HIS A 12 14.49 18.23 -3.15
CA HIS A 12 13.88 19.02 -2.05
C HIS A 12 13.26 18.23 -0.88
N ILE A 13 14.11 17.57 -0.11
CA ILE A 13 13.82 17.19 1.28
C ILE A 13 14.57 18.18 2.18
N GLN A 14 13.86 19.16 2.72
CA GLN A 14 14.42 20.07 3.73
C GLN A 14 14.47 19.33 5.08
N ASP A 15 15.70 18.96 5.43
CA ASP A 15 16.26 18.66 6.75
C ASP A 15 15.46 17.77 7.71
N GLY A 16 15.72 16.46 7.60
CA GLY A 16 15.19 15.42 8.48
C GLY A 16 15.47 14.07 7.84
N GLY A 17 16.66 13.53 8.08
CA GLY A 17 17.24 12.36 7.42
C GLY A 17 16.25 11.22 7.15
N ARG A 18 15.67 11.22 5.95
CA ARG A 18 14.79 10.17 5.45
C ARG A 18 15.47 9.50 4.27
N GLU A 19 16.06 8.36 4.54
CA GLU A 19 16.64 7.49 3.53
C GLU A 19 15.61 6.41 3.15
N TRP A 20 15.59 6.02 1.88
CA TRP A 20 14.79 4.87 1.43
C TRP A 20 15.42 3.59 1.98
N MET A 21 14.62 2.78 2.67
CA MET A 21 15.05 1.50 3.22
C MET A 21 14.28 0.37 2.53
N PRO A 22 14.96 -0.71 2.06
CA PRO A 22 14.29 -1.91 1.60
C PRO A 22 13.34 -2.45 2.66
N VAL A 23 12.17 -2.94 2.24
CA VAL A 23 11.14 -3.41 3.18
C VAL A 23 11.61 -4.64 3.97
N GLU A 24 12.50 -5.44 3.39
CA GLU A 24 13.18 -6.56 4.04
C GLU A 24 14.07 -6.08 5.19
N GLU A 25 14.84 -5.02 4.97
CA GLU A 25 15.70 -4.42 5.98
C GLU A 25 14.87 -3.80 7.09
N TYR A 26 13.81 -3.06 6.75
CA TYR A 26 12.84 -2.54 7.72
C TYR A 26 12.19 -3.64 8.55
N ALA A 27 11.71 -4.71 7.91
CA ALA A 27 11.12 -5.87 8.58
C ALA A 27 12.13 -6.62 9.45
N SER A 28 13.43 -6.50 9.14
CA SER A 28 14.50 -7.15 9.90
C SER A 28 14.82 -6.44 11.23
N LEU A 29 14.48 -5.15 11.36
CA LEU A 29 14.79 -4.31 12.51
C LEU A 29 14.23 -4.91 13.81
N HIS A 30 15.06 -4.93 14.85
CA HIS A 30 14.69 -5.54 16.13
C HIS A 30 13.42 -4.92 16.74
N PHE A 31 13.27 -3.60 16.64
CA PHE A 31 12.08 -2.89 17.10
C PHE A 31 10.80 -3.37 16.39
N VAL A 32 10.85 -3.54 15.07
CA VAL A 32 9.72 -3.99 14.26
C VAL A 32 9.33 -5.41 14.65
N LYS A 33 10.31 -6.33 14.77
CA LYS A 33 10.06 -7.72 15.17
C LYS A 33 9.53 -7.88 16.59
N LYS A 34 9.95 -7.01 17.52
CA LYS A 34 9.56 -7.08 18.93
C LYS A 34 8.13 -6.58 19.17
N ASN A 35 7.61 -5.72 18.29
CA ASN A 35 6.29 -5.14 18.45
C ASN A 35 5.31 -5.76 17.45
N GLU A 36 4.32 -6.50 17.95
CA GLU A 36 3.39 -7.28 17.14
C GLU A 36 2.68 -6.45 16.06
N SER A 37 2.27 -5.22 16.38
CA SER A 37 1.60 -4.34 15.43
C SER A 37 2.52 -3.96 14.26
N PHE A 38 3.78 -3.61 14.56
CA PHE A 38 4.76 -3.28 13.53
C PHE A 38 5.19 -4.50 12.71
N ASP A 39 5.41 -5.66 13.36
CA ASP A 39 5.70 -6.91 12.68
C ASP A 39 4.57 -7.31 11.71
N ARG A 40 3.31 -7.14 12.12
CA ARG A 40 2.15 -7.43 11.26
C ARG A 40 2.05 -6.50 10.07
N ILE A 41 2.34 -5.21 10.25
CA ILE A 41 2.41 -4.24 9.14
C ILE A 41 3.55 -4.61 8.18
N ALA A 42 4.74 -4.95 8.70
CA ALA A 42 5.86 -5.37 7.88
C ALA A 42 5.54 -6.61 7.04
N LYS A 43 4.86 -7.60 7.62
CA LYS A 43 4.38 -8.79 6.89
C LYS A 43 3.38 -8.45 5.79
N ILE A 44 2.47 -7.49 6.00
CA ILE A 44 1.55 -7.02 4.96
C ILE A 44 2.32 -6.37 3.82
N CYS A 45 3.29 -5.50 4.11
CA CYS A 45 4.12 -4.86 3.09
C CYS A 45 4.95 -5.87 2.29
N MET A 46 5.54 -6.86 2.96
CA MET A 46 6.23 -7.98 2.32
C MET A 46 5.29 -8.78 1.41
N GLY A 47 4.07 -9.09 1.89
CA GLY A 47 3.04 -9.74 1.10
C GLY A 47 2.62 -8.91 -0.12
N LYS A 48 2.54 -7.58 0.01
CA LYS A 48 2.19 -6.68 -1.10
C LYS A 48 3.30 -6.66 -2.16
N LYS A 49 4.56 -6.57 -1.74
CA LYS A 49 5.73 -6.65 -2.63
C LYS A 49 5.74 -7.95 -3.44
N ASP A 50 5.39 -9.05 -2.78
CA ASP A 50 5.32 -10.38 -3.42
C ASP A 50 4.03 -10.62 -4.22
N ASN A 51 3.15 -9.61 -4.38
CA ASN A 51 1.81 -9.73 -4.98
C ASN A 51 0.89 -10.76 -4.28
N LYS A 52 1.19 -11.11 -3.03
CA LYS A 52 0.40 -12.03 -2.17
C LYS A 52 -0.64 -11.32 -1.31
N TYR A 53 -0.59 -9.98 -1.24
CA TYR A 53 -1.58 -9.17 -0.53
C TYR A 53 -2.28 -8.21 -1.50
N VAL A 54 -3.57 -8.45 -1.74
CA VAL A 54 -4.38 -7.68 -2.69
C VAL A 54 -4.94 -6.39 -2.08
N GLY A 55 -5.14 -6.34 -0.77
CA GLY A 55 -5.69 -5.19 -0.07
C GLY A 55 -7.13 -4.89 -0.47
N PHE A 56 -7.57 -3.65 -0.22
CA PHE A 56 -8.87 -3.14 -0.66
C PHE A 56 -8.68 -2.10 -1.76
N THR A 57 -9.63 -2.05 -2.69
CA THR A 57 -9.67 -1.05 -3.76
C THR A 57 -10.83 -0.10 -3.52
N ALA A 58 -10.62 1.18 -3.84
CA ALA A 58 -11.65 2.20 -3.77
C ALA A 58 -12.67 2.01 -4.90
N LEU A 59 -13.93 1.82 -4.55
CA LEU A 59 -15.06 1.74 -5.46
C LEU A 59 -15.85 3.05 -5.37
N PRO A 60 -15.87 3.88 -6.42
CA PRO A 60 -16.70 5.07 -6.46
C PRO A 60 -18.16 4.71 -6.28
N THR A 61 -18.86 5.42 -5.40
CA THR A 61 -20.28 5.22 -5.14
C THR A 61 -20.98 6.54 -4.84
N SER A 62 -22.32 6.53 -4.86
CA SER A 62 -23.15 7.68 -4.53
C SER A 62 -24.34 7.24 -3.71
N THR A 63 -24.65 7.94 -2.63
CA THR A 63 -25.88 7.68 -1.86
C THR A 63 -27.09 8.17 -2.63
N ALA A 64 -28.13 7.34 -2.69
CA ALA A 64 -29.37 7.61 -3.45
C ALA A 64 -30.05 8.93 -3.05
N THR A 65 -29.85 9.39 -1.81
CA THR A 65 -30.56 10.52 -1.23
C THR A 65 -29.86 11.87 -1.39
N SER A 66 -28.58 11.91 -1.76
CA SER A 66 -27.82 13.17 -1.76
C SER A 66 -26.86 13.35 -2.95
N ALA A 67 -26.73 12.37 -3.85
CA ALA A 67 -25.78 12.38 -4.98
C ALA A 67 -24.34 12.75 -4.59
N LYS A 68 -23.99 12.65 -3.30
CA LYS A 68 -22.66 12.93 -2.79
C LYS A 68 -21.74 11.81 -3.23
N LYS A 69 -20.61 12.19 -3.82
CA LYS A 69 -19.53 11.26 -4.17
C LYS A 69 -18.97 10.67 -2.88
N SER A 70 -18.93 9.35 -2.80
CA SER A 70 -18.26 8.60 -1.74
C SER A 70 -17.49 7.43 -2.34
N TYR A 71 -16.70 6.74 -1.52
CA TYR A 71 -15.91 5.59 -1.94
C TYR A 71 -16.10 4.44 -0.94
N LEU A 72 -16.38 3.25 -1.45
CA LEU A 72 -16.39 2.00 -0.69
C LEU A 72 -15.06 1.29 -0.91
N TYR A 73 -14.30 1.04 0.16
CA TYR A 73 -13.08 0.24 0.08
C TYR A 73 -13.43 -1.22 0.29
N SER A 74 -13.26 -2.04 -0.74
CA SER A 74 -13.63 -3.46 -0.71
C SER A 74 -12.60 -4.32 -1.43
N ASN A 75 -12.56 -5.61 -1.07
CA ASN A 75 -11.84 -6.65 -1.82
C ASN A 75 -12.74 -7.36 -2.84
N TYR A 76 -13.96 -6.84 -3.08
CA TYR A 76 -14.83 -7.40 -4.11
C TYR A 76 -14.27 -7.06 -5.49
N GLN A 77 -13.79 -8.07 -6.21
CA GLN A 77 -13.51 -7.96 -7.63
C GLN A 77 -14.84 -8.14 -8.38
N GLY A 78 -15.48 -7.04 -8.74
CA GLY A 78 -16.73 -7.08 -9.48
C GLY A 78 -16.52 -7.80 -10.81
N HIS A 79 -17.07 -9.01 -10.95
CA HIS A 79 -17.30 -9.56 -12.27
C HIS A 79 -18.48 -8.79 -12.85
N LEU A 80 -18.19 -7.83 -13.74
CA LEU A 80 -19.21 -7.22 -14.58
C LEU A 80 -19.68 -8.30 -15.56
N SER A 81 -20.67 -9.09 -15.15
CA SER A 81 -21.52 -9.78 -16.13
C SER A 81 -22.42 -8.72 -16.72
N ASP A 82 -22.04 -8.22 -17.91
CA ASP A 82 -22.91 -7.40 -18.74
C ASP A 82 -24.28 -8.10 -18.84
N SER A 83 -25.31 -7.45 -18.30
CA SER A 83 -26.72 -7.82 -18.44
C SER A 83 -27.43 -6.79 -19.29
#